data_AF-A0A1G4J4P4-F1
#
_entry.id   AF-A0A1G4J4P4-F1
#
_cell.length_a   1.000
_cell.length_b   1.000
_cell.length_c   1.000
_cell.angle_alpha   90.00
_cell.angle_beta   90.00
_cell.angle_gamma   90.00
#
_symmetry.space_group_name_H-M   'P 1'
#
loop_
_entity.id
_entity.type
_entity.pdbx_description
1 polymer ?
#
loop_
_entity_poly.entity_id
_entity_poly.type
_entity_poly.pdbx_seq_one_letter_code
_entity_poly.pdbx_strand_id
1 'polypeptide(L)'
;MSVVPTQDFKTSVSTNSQNKPSSSVVSALPDTFRCQDGGATPLSTQTNGKHPLESKLKNWDQTQRNRDLEQYRRVFGIAEPMKREMELAIVQNTDFNPLSERAGSGLHQDILLNREACVDWEDVYPGSGIIGGVSMGMDVHGSIEKSLGI
;
A
#
# COMPACT_ATOMS: atom_id res chain seq x y z
N MET A 1 -19.20 -53.25 3.86
CA MET A 1 -19.82 -51.94 3.58
C MET A 1 -20.12 -51.31 4.93
N SER A 2 -19.21 -50.50 5.49
CA SER A 2 -19.41 -49.90 6.81
C SER A 2 -20.11 -48.55 6.67
N VAL A 3 -21.24 -48.41 7.38
CA VAL A 3 -22.10 -47.21 7.42
C VAL A 3 -21.84 -46.52 8.75
N VAL A 4 -20.63 -45.99 8.94
CA VAL A 4 -20.29 -45.23 10.14
C VAL A 4 -20.01 -43.78 9.72
N PRO A 5 -20.82 -42.80 10.14
CA PRO A 5 -20.56 -41.39 9.88
C PRO A 5 -19.27 -40.94 10.58
N THR A 6 -18.47 -40.14 9.90
CA THR A 6 -17.24 -39.54 10.46
C THR A 6 -17.59 -38.54 11.55
N GLN A 7 -16.85 -38.60 12.66
CA GLN A 7 -17.11 -37.79 13.86
C GLN A 7 -16.33 -36.46 13.81
N ASP A 8 -16.77 -35.54 12.95
CA ASP A 8 -16.19 -34.18 12.85
C ASP A 8 -16.83 -33.22 13.86
N PHE A 9 -16.50 -33.39 15.15
CA PHE A 9 -16.93 -32.45 16.18
C PHE A 9 -16.00 -31.22 16.22
N LYS A 10 -16.53 -30.05 15.87
CA LYS A 10 -15.81 -28.78 16.05
C LYS A 10 -16.07 -28.24 17.46
N THR A 11 -15.04 -28.19 18.29
CA THR A 11 -15.11 -27.70 19.68
C THR A 11 -14.95 -26.19 19.80
N SER A 12 -14.66 -25.50 18.69
CA SER A 12 -14.56 -24.04 18.65
C SER A 12 -15.26 -23.48 17.40
N VAL A 13 -16.01 -22.40 17.60
CA VAL A 13 -16.63 -21.62 16.54
C VAL A 13 -15.91 -20.27 16.50
N SER A 14 -15.14 -20.01 15.45
CA SER A 14 -14.54 -18.69 15.22
C SER A 14 -15.51 -17.82 14.43
N THR A 15 -15.81 -16.63 14.95
CA THR A 15 -16.63 -15.62 14.25
C THR A 15 -15.80 -14.68 13.36
N ASN A 16 -14.51 -14.95 13.21
CA ASN A 16 -13.60 -14.16 12.39
C ASN A 16 -12.95 -15.05 11.32
N SER A 17 -13.45 -14.95 10.10
CA SER A 17 -12.83 -15.52 8.90
C SER A 17 -12.18 -14.37 8.15
N GLN A 18 -10.86 -14.44 7.93
CA GLN A 18 -10.13 -13.47 7.10
C GLN A 18 -10.38 -12.00 7.49
N ASN A 19 -10.28 -11.67 8.78
CA ASN A 19 -10.46 -10.31 9.31
C ASN A 19 -11.83 -9.68 9.08
N LYS A 20 -12.86 -10.48 8.74
CA LYS A 20 -14.23 -10.01 8.58
C LYS A 20 -15.15 -10.70 9.59
N PRO A 21 -15.95 -9.95 10.37
CA PRO A 21 -16.97 -10.51 11.25
C PRO A 21 -18.02 -11.28 10.41
N SER A 22 -18.19 -12.55 10.71
CA SER A 22 -19.19 -13.44 10.10
C SER A 22 -20.21 -13.86 11.15
N SER A 23 -21.45 -14.11 10.72
CA SER A 23 -22.46 -14.65 11.63
C SER A 23 -22.02 -16.01 12.19
N SER A 24 -22.35 -16.27 13.47
CA SER A 24 -22.04 -17.54 14.15
C SER A 24 -22.92 -18.70 13.70
N VAL A 25 -24.04 -18.42 13.03
CA VAL A 25 -25.03 -19.41 12.58
C VAL A 25 -24.77 -19.85 11.15
N VAL A 26 -24.36 -18.91 10.27
CA VAL A 26 -24.09 -19.18 8.85
C VAL A 26 -22.88 -18.36 8.39
N SER A 27 -21.79 -19.03 8.04
CA SER A 27 -20.55 -18.37 7.61
C SER A 27 -20.67 -17.52 6.34
N ALA A 28 -21.76 -17.69 5.58
CA ALA A 28 -22.06 -16.93 4.37
C ALA A 28 -22.85 -15.63 4.61
N LEU A 29 -23.39 -15.43 5.83
CA LEU A 29 -24.16 -14.24 6.19
C LEU A 29 -23.23 -13.21 6.88
N PRO A 30 -23.08 -11.99 6.33
CA PRO A 30 -22.29 -10.94 6.96
C PRO A 30 -22.99 -10.43 8.26
N ASP A 31 -22.21 -10.23 9.32
CA ASP A 31 -22.70 -9.68 10.60
C ASP A 31 -22.64 -8.14 10.58
N THR A 32 -23.64 -7.51 9.96
CA THR A 32 -23.69 -6.06 9.72
C THR A 32 -23.76 -5.23 11.01
N PHE A 33 -24.33 -5.77 12.09
CA PHE A 33 -24.41 -5.06 13.37
C PHE A 33 -23.06 -5.00 14.10
N ARG A 34 -22.25 -6.05 14.00
CA ARG A 34 -20.89 -6.03 14.55
C ARG A 34 -19.88 -5.32 13.64
N CYS A 35 -20.03 -5.45 12.33
CA CYS A 35 -19.19 -4.73 11.37
C CYS A 35 -19.40 -3.22 11.42
N GLN A 36 -20.56 -2.74 11.90
CA GLN A 36 -21.01 -1.34 11.82
C GLN A 36 -21.08 -0.78 10.38
N ASP A 37 -20.78 -1.60 9.37
CA ASP A 37 -20.94 -1.32 7.96
C ASP A 37 -22.40 -1.56 7.54
N GLY A 38 -23.11 -0.48 7.23
CA GLY A 38 -24.49 -0.50 6.70
C GLY A 38 -25.62 -0.40 7.74
N GLY A 39 -25.30 -0.33 9.04
CA GLY A 39 -26.28 -0.03 10.10
C GLY A 39 -26.46 1.47 10.35
N ALA A 40 -27.47 1.84 11.17
CA ALA A 40 -27.86 3.21 11.52
C ALA A 40 -26.83 3.99 12.38
N THR A 41 -25.53 3.84 12.11
CA THR A 41 -24.54 4.80 12.59
C THR A 41 -24.77 6.09 11.79
N PRO A 42 -25.17 7.19 12.44
CA PRO A 42 -25.39 8.42 11.71
C PRO A 42 -24.05 8.82 11.07
N LEU A 43 -24.09 9.27 9.82
CA LEU A 43 -22.90 9.76 9.09
C LEU A 43 -22.11 10.78 9.92
N SER A 44 -22.81 11.53 10.77
CA SER A 44 -22.24 12.35 11.84
C SER A 44 -21.26 11.56 12.69
N THR A 45 -21.59 10.44 13.35
CA THR A 45 -20.62 9.69 14.18
C THR A 45 -19.43 9.11 13.40
N GLN A 46 -19.57 8.82 12.11
CA GLN A 46 -18.42 8.37 11.28
C GLN A 46 -17.46 9.52 10.92
N THR A 47 -17.96 10.76 10.91
CA THR A 47 -17.22 11.97 10.51
C THR A 47 -16.84 12.85 11.71
N ASN A 48 -17.61 12.77 12.79
CA ASN A 48 -17.55 13.60 13.98
C ASN A 48 -16.64 12.91 15.00
N GLY A 49 -15.44 13.46 15.17
CA GLY A 49 -14.37 12.89 15.98
C GLY A 49 -13.02 12.78 15.26
N LYS A 50 -12.99 12.93 13.93
CA LYS A 50 -11.76 13.03 13.15
C LYS A 50 -11.33 14.48 12.99
N HIS A 51 -10.02 14.72 13.03
CA HIS A 51 -9.52 16.07 12.81
C HIS A 51 -9.72 16.45 11.32
N PRO A 52 -10.22 17.66 10.99
CA PRO A 52 -10.51 18.04 9.60
C PRO A 52 -9.29 18.03 8.68
N LEU A 53 -8.07 18.11 9.24
CA LEU A 53 -6.82 17.98 8.47
C LEU A 53 -6.27 16.56 8.42
N GLU A 54 -6.78 15.61 9.21
CA GLU A 54 -6.26 14.24 9.25
C GLU A 54 -6.36 13.57 7.88
N SER A 55 -7.51 13.72 7.20
CA SER A 55 -7.71 13.20 5.85
C SER A 55 -6.80 13.87 4.82
N LYS A 56 -6.47 15.15 5.01
CA LYS A 56 -5.59 15.91 4.13
C LYS A 56 -4.14 15.53 4.33
N LEU A 57 -3.70 15.39 5.58
CA LEU A 57 -2.35 14.99 5.93
C LEU A 57 -2.07 13.57 5.42
N LYS A 58 -3.04 12.66 5.59
CA LYS A 58 -2.95 11.27 5.09
C LYS A 58 -2.81 11.19 3.57
N ASN A 59 -3.41 12.13 2.83
CA ASN A 59 -3.43 12.14 1.37
C ASN A 59 -2.62 13.30 0.79
N TRP A 60 -1.64 13.83 1.53
CA TRP A 60 -0.93 15.05 1.15
C TRP A 60 -0.24 14.90 -0.21
N ASP A 61 0.57 13.86 -0.37
CA ASP A 61 1.33 13.61 -1.59
C ASP A 61 0.43 13.38 -2.81
N GLN A 62 -0.64 12.59 -2.62
CA GLN A 62 -1.62 12.36 -3.69
C GLN A 62 -2.33 13.66 -4.09
N THR A 63 -2.67 14.50 -3.12
CA THR A 63 -3.35 15.78 -3.39
C THR A 63 -2.41 16.75 -4.11
N GLN A 64 -1.14 16.80 -3.72
CA GLN A 64 -0.10 17.60 -4.37
C GLN A 64 0.11 17.14 -5.82
N ARG A 65 0.30 15.83 -6.04
CA ARG A 65 0.42 15.21 -7.37
C ARG A 65 -0.77 15.57 -8.26
N ASN A 66 -1.99 15.40 -7.76
CA ASN A 66 -3.21 15.70 -8.51
C ASN A 66 -3.30 17.19 -8.88
N ARG A 67 -2.95 18.08 -7.95
CA ARG A 67 -2.91 19.53 -8.20
C ARG A 67 -1.93 19.86 -9.33
N ASP A 68 -0.76 19.25 -9.31
CA ASP A 68 0.27 19.47 -10.31
C ASP A 68 -0.22 18.98 -11.68
N LEU A 69 -0.69 17.73 -11.80
CA LEU A 69 -1.24 17.19 -13.06
C LEU A 69 -2.37 18.05 -13.64
N GLU A 70 -3.26 18.60 -12.79
CA GLU A 70 -4.29 19.54 -13.21
C GLU A 70 -3.71 20.87 -13.72
N GLN A 71 -2.65 21.38 -13.09
CA GLN A 71 -1.94 22.56 -13.58
C GLN A 71 -1.33 22.30 -14.97
N TYR A 72 -0.67 21.16 -15.15
CA TYR A 72 -0.11 20.82 -16.45
C TYR A 72 -1.16 20.60 -17.52
N ARG A 73 -2.29 19.97 -17.16
CA ARG A 73 -3.44 19.85 -18.05
C ARG A 73 -3.94 21.20 -18.54
N ARG A 74 -3.95 22.22 -17.67
CA ARG A 74 -4.41 23.58 -18.01
C ARG A 74 -3.41 24.33 -18.89
N VAL A 75 -2.11 24.15 -18.66
CA VAL A 75 -1.05 24.88 -19.38
C VAL A 75 -0.70 24.21 -20.70
N PHE A 76 -0.56 22.89 -20.73
CA PHE A 76 -0.03 22.11 -21.85
C PHE A 76 -1.08 21.18 -22.49
N GLY A 77 -2.27 21.06 -21.91
CA GLY A 77 -3.32 20.17 -22.40
C GLY A 77 -3.22 18.75 -21.84
N ILE A 78 -4.12 17.87 -22.31
CA ILE A 78 -4.31 16.51 -21.74
C ILE A 78 -3.14 15.57 -22.03
N ALA A 79 -2.37 15.81 -23.09
CA ALA A 79 -1.27 14.93 -23.49
C ALA A 79 -0.14 14.90 -22.44
N GLU A 80 0.09 16.01 -21.74
CA GLU A 80 1.18 16.15 -20.78
C GLU A 80 1.01 15.26 -19.54
N PRO A 81 -0.11 15.30 -18.78
CA PRO A 81 -0.29 14.43 -17.63
C PRO A 81 -0.31 12.95 -18.02
N MET A 82 -0.88 12.61 -19.18
CA MET A 82 -0.87 11.24 -19.69
C MET A 82 0.55 10.75 -19.95
N LYS A 83 1.35 11.54 -20.66
CA LYS A 83 2.74 11.21 -20.95
C LYS A 83 3.52 10.98 -19.65
N ARG A 84 3.37 11.85 -18.66
CA ARG A 84 4.14 11.73 -17.42
C ARG A 84 3.76 10.52 -16.58
N GLU A 85 2.47 10.17 -16.53
CA GLU A 85 2.03 8.93 -15.88
C GLU A 85 2.53 7.69 -16.62
N MET A 86 2.56 7.70 -17.96
CA MET A 86 3.15 6.61 -18.74
C MET A 86 4.67 6.50 -18.51
N GLU A 87 5.40 7.62 -18.46
CA GLU A 87 6.83 7.63 -18.14
C GLU A 87 7.09 7.10 -16.73
N LEU A 88 6.30 7.51 -15.74
CA LEU A 88 6.42 7.00 -14.38
C LEU A 88 6.17 5.49 -14.31
N ALA A 89 5.16 5.00 -15.02
CA ALA A 89 4.86 3.56 -15.09
C ALA A 89 5.98 2.77 -15.79
N ILE A 90 6.61 3.32 -16.84
CA ILE A 90 7.77 2.70 -17.48
C ILE A 90 8.92 2.61 -16.48
N VAL A 91 9.27 3.73 -15.84
CA VAL A 91 10.37 3.79 -14.85
C VAL A 91 10.14 2.79 -13.72
N GLN A 92 8.95 2.72 -13.14
CA GLN A 92 8.63 1.74 -12.08
C GLN A 92 8.80 0.28 -12.52
N ASN A 93 8.57 -0.02 -13.80
CA ASN A 93 8.73 -1.36 -14.34
C ASN A 93 10.18 -1.67 -14.77
N THR A 94 11.03 -0.66 -14.97
CA THR A 94 12.38 -0.82 -15.52
C THR A 94 13.51 -0.52 -14.53
N ASP A 95 13.28 0.27 -13.47
CA ASP A 95 14.30 0.74 -12.51
C ASP A 95 14.76 -0.35 -11.52
N PHE A 96 14.96 -1.58 -11.98
CA PHE A 96 15.62 -2.60 -11.16
C PHE A 96 17.13 -2.38 -11.15
N ASN A 97 17.66 -1.96 -9.99
CA ASN A 97 19.10 -1.88 -9.76
C ASN A 97 19.47 -2.55 -8.42
N PRO A 98 20.01 -3.79 -8.45
CA PRO A 98 20.33 -4.54 -7.24
C PRO A 98 21.48 -3.91 -6.42
N LEU A 99 22.24 -3.01 -7.05
CA LEU A 99 23.32 -2.27 -6.39
C LEU A 99 22.88 -0.94 -5.78
N SER A 100 21.65 -0.49 -6.01
CA SER A 100 21.12 0.75 -5.43
C SER A 100 19.87 0.53 -4.58
N GLU A 101 19.50 -0.71 -4.25
CA GLU A 101 18.34 -0.97 -3.37
C GLU A 101 18.44 -0.31 -1.99
N ARG A 102 19.65 0.05 -1.56
CA ARG A 102 19.89 0.82 -0.32
C ARG A 102 19.91 2.34 -0.55
N ALA A 103 20.03 2.79 -1.78
CA ALA A 103 20.24 4.19 -2.15
C ALA A 103 18.94 4.81 -2.68
N GLY A 104 17.99 5.05 -1.78
CA GLY A 104 16.83 5.93 -2.02
C GLY A 104 15.91 5.57 -3.20
N SER A 105 14.96 6.46 -3.47
CA SER A 105 14.18 6.45 -4.71
C SER A 105 15.10 6.62 -5.92
N GLY A 106 14.75 5.98 -7.04
CA GLY A 106 15.50 6.13 -8.29
C GLY A 106 15.47 7.58 -8.77
N LEU A 107 16.63 8.13 -9.16
CA LEU A 107 16.75 9.50 -9.68
C LEU A 107 15.72 9.81 -10.79
N HIS A 108 15.46 8.84 -11.66
CA HIS A 108 14.47 8.96 -12.74
C HIS A 108 13.06 9.13 -12.21
N GLN A 109 12.69 8.36 -11.18
CA GLN A 109 11.41 8.49 -10.50
C GLN A 109 11.29 9.87 -9.84
N ASP A 110 12.34 10.36 -9.18
CA ASP A 110 12.29 11.66 -8.48
C ASP A 110 12.11 12.83 -9.43
N ILE A 111 12.76 12.81 -10.59
CA ILE A 111 12.57 13.81 -11.65
C ILE A 111 11.10 13.80 -12.13
N LEU A 112 10.51 12.63 -12.33
CA LEU A 112 9.11 12.51 -12.78
C LEU A 112 8.10 12.86 -11.69
N LEU A 113 8.50 12.79 -10.42
CA LEU A 113 7.71 13.21 -9.26
C LEU A 113 7.95 14.69 -8.89
N ASN A 114 8.87 15.39 -9.56
CA ASN A 114 9.36 16.72 -9.18
C ASN A 114 9.88 16.78 -7.72
N ARG A 115 10.55 15.71 -7.26
CA ARG A 115 11.11 15.58 -5.91
C ARG A 115 12.63 15.79 -5.89
N GLU A 116 13.28 16.04 -7.03
CA GLU A 116 14.74 16.12 -7.17
C GLU A 116 15.43 17.21 -6.34
N ALA A 117 14.68 18.25 -5.95
CA ALA A 117 15.17 19.35 -5.11
C ALA A 117 14.72 19.24 -3.64
N CYS A 118 13.99 18.18 -3.29
CA CYS A 118 13.48 17.93 -1.95
C CYS A 118 14.30 16.84 -1.26
N VAL A 119 14.47 16.96 0.06
CA VAL A 119 15.17 15.98 0.89
C VAL A 119 14.25 15.61 2.03
N ASP A 120 13.88 14.34 2.11
CA ASP A 120 13.09 13.81 3.23
C ASP A 120 13.99 13.12 4.26
N TRP A 121 13.42 12.81 5.42
CA TRP A 121 14.14 12.15 6.50
C TRP A 121 14.64 10.75 6.09
N GLU A 122 13.96 10.07 5.16
CA GLU A 122 14.33 8.77 4.61
C GLU A 122 15.63 8.83 3.79
N ASP A 123 15.90 9.98 3.15
CA ASP A 123 17.10 10.23 2.35
C ASP A 123 18.33 10.49 3.24
N VAL A 124 18.11 11.14 4.39
CA VAL A 124 19.16 11.46 5.38
C VAL A 124 19.49 10.26 6.26
N TYR A 125 18.45 9.51 6.64
CA TYR A 125 18.55 8.32 7.47
C TYR A 125 18.02 7.12 6.70
N PRO A 126 18.77 6.63 5.69
CA PRO A 126 18.37 5.43 4.97
C PRO A 126 18.21 4.32 6.00
N GLY A 127 16.99 3.77 6.10
CA GLY A 127 16.57 2.86 7.15
C GLY A 127 17.61 1.77 7.38
N SER A 128 18.49 1.99 8.35
CA SER A 128 19.49 1.01 8.76
C SER A 128 18.73 0.01 9.62
N GLY A 129 18.21 -1.03 8.96
CA GLY A 129 18.14 -2.31 9.63
C GLY A 129 19.55 -2.56 10.16
N ILE A 130 19.71 -2.59 11.49
CA ILE A 130 20.95 -2.94 12.16
C ILE A 130 21.28 -4.38 11.74
N ILE A 131 22.01 -4.54 10.63
CA ILE A 131 22.56 -5.84 10.25
C ILE A 131 23.88 -5.97 11.00
N GLY A 132 23.77 -6.30 12.29
CA GLY A 132 24.87 -6.87 13.05
C GLY A 132 25.16 -8.26 12.52
N GLY A 133 26.01 -8.38 11.52
CA GLY A 133 26.37 -9.67 10.94
C GLY A 133 27.37 -9.52 9.80
N VAL A 134 28.39 -10.36 9.83
CA VAL A 134 29.56 -10.38 8.93
C VAL A 134 29.17 -10.82 7.51
N SER A 135 28.40 -9.99 6.81
CA SER A 135 28.18 -10.06 5.36
C SER A 135 28.22 -8.62 4.83
N MET A 136 29.44 -8.13 4.58
CA MET A 136 29.73 -6.77 4.10
C MET A 136 29.44 -6.60 2.60
N GLY A 137 28.53 -7.39 2.03
CA GLY A 137 28.06 -7.26 0.66
C GLY A 137 26.55 -7.10 0.65
N MET A 138 26.02 -6.19 -0.16
CA MET A 138 24.60 -6.24 -0.51
C MET A 138 24.29 -7.61 -1.11
N ASP A 139 23.23 -8.25 -0.64
CA ASP A 139 22.77 -9.53 -1.17
C ASP A 139 22.12 -9.29 -2.55
N VAL A 140 22.99 -9.13 -3.56
CA VAL A 140 22.61 -8.94 -4.96
C VAL A 140 21.88 -10.18 -5.47
N HIS A 141 22.19 -11.36 -4.95
CA HIS A 141 21.53 -12.59 -5.35
C HIS A 141 20.09 -12.64 -4.83
N GLY A 142 19.87 -12.40 -3.54
CA GLY A 142 18.51 -12.38 -2.95
C GLY A 142 17.61 -11.28 -3.52
N SER A 143 18.17 -10.10 -3.86
CA SER A 143 17.43 -9.03 -4.53
C SER A 143 17.00 -9.41 -5.95
N ILE A 144 17.89 -10.03 -6.72
CA ILE A 144 17.60 -10.56 -8.05
C ILE A 144 16.54 -11.68 -7.97
N GLU A 145 16.67 -12.62 -7.04
CA GLU A 145 15.70 -13.70 -6.82
C GLU A 145 14.30 -13.14 -6.52
N LYS A 146 14.22 -12.18 -5.59
CA LYS A 146 12.98 -11.49 -5.25
C LYS A 146 12.36 -10.75 -6.45
N SER A 147 13.18 -10.08 -7.27
CA SER A 147 12.70 -9.40 -8.48
C SER A 147 12.19 -10.38 -9.54
N LEU A 148 12.78 -11.58 -9.63
CA LEU A 148 12.39 -12.63 -10.56
C LEU A 148 11.25 -13.50 -10.02
N GLY A 149 10.90 -13.37 -8.75
CA GLY A 149 9.85 -14.15 -8.08
C GLY A 149 10.22 -15.62 -7.86
N ILE A 150 11.52 -15.92 -7.76
CA ILE A 150 12.07 -17.26 -7.49
C ILE A 150 12.52 -17.40 -6.04
#